data_AF-A0AAV0UMX2-F1
#
_entry.id   AF-A0AAV0UMX2-F1
#
_cell.length_a   1.000
_cell.length_b   1.000
_cell.length_c   1.000
_cell.angle_alpha   90.00
_cell.angle_beta   90.00
_cell.angle_gamma   90.00
#
_symmetry.space_group_name_H-M   'P 1'
#
loop_
_entity.id
_entity.type
_entity.pdbx_description
1 polymer ?
#
loop_
_entity_poly.entity_id
_entity_poly.type
_entity_poly.pdbx_seq_one_letter_code
_entity_poly.pdbx_strand_id
1 'polypeptide(L)'
;MRLLWPLLTATGISLSIAARSTTASGGETDDAPRYLPAVVSPPKMNASIALELVKAHSDEERGESLLTPLLELLSKVKNGIRATEHTPLAMLKRLKIKAGENSEHAFDQRLKQWFQKVDTHRAKYPEYTVQKEVEDLLTLMDARELAKVLYRFRKVHNMQSRVNGLQQVLAAKNDRAVYDLIPVWLDDRVPPDEVFDMLPVAAMERIIDRKKEWERRVVVHKWLRTYIGYVAKYVGRGLSYDDAAVVTKLVEKRGEEESVDFLFTLWGYNGDKDRANSLQSTLGVKYPSTVELMFDEWLEFDRYPSDVYDMMPIGINQVLTKNPLKERKSWHVIDSALTPWVTYGVRFNKKHGVHAPDLSVDQTKFYDFVSFILRELKSCNEPQDLVDYVEHFRSVKELAFLAPKLQRRMLLAEHNEYEPLIFNAWAKSKLDPRIVYDSMPVASISTLGMIVAQGLEHECERIEQLLRYVDDVRVRESFSDKLVIELLLSGRATVDALRHYFKALGERGRKERSGLLLEALHNHEQNHAPSP
;
A
#
# COMPACT_ATOMS: atom_id res chain seq x y z
N MET A 1 35.44 24.01 60.45
CA MET A 1 35.88 23.18 59.31
C MET A 1 36.82 22.00 59.65
N ARG A 2 37.22 21.77 60.92
CA ARG A 2 38.00 20.57 61.32
C ARG A 2 37.16 19.39 61.86
N LEU A 3 35.84 19.53 61.93
CA LEU A 3 34.90 18.48 62.37
C LEU A 3 34.16 17.76 61.22
N LEU A 4 34.43 18.13 59.96
CA LEU A 4 33.73 17.55 58.78
C LEU A 4 34.60 16.58 57.96
N TRP A 5 35.88 16.42 58.29
CA TRP A 5 36.79 15.52 57.57
C TRP A 5 36.48 14.02 57.77
N PRO A 6 36.02 13.54 58.95
CA PRO A 6 35.68 12.12 59.12
C PRO A 6 34.40 11.68 58.37
N LEU A 7 33.54 12.62 57.99
CA LEU A 7 32.27 12.35 57.29
C LEU A 7 32.46 12.14 55.78
N LEU A 8 33.50 12.75 55.20
CA LEU A 8 33.83 12.63 53.77
C LEU A 8 34.59 11.35 53.42
N THR A 9 35.33 10.76 54.38
CA THR A 9 36.06 9.51 54.17
C THR A 9 35.18 8.25 54.32
N ALA A 10 34.08 8.32 55.08
CA ALA A 10 33.19 7.17 55.30
C ALA A 10 32.18 6.92 54.16
N THR A 11 31.94 7.89 53.27
CA THR A 11 30.88 7.82 52.24
C THR A 11 31.38 7.68 50.80
N GLY A 12 32.70 7.64 50.57
CA GLY A 12 33.26 7.36 49.24
C GLY A 12 32.77 8.29 48.13
N ILE A 13 32.54 9.57 48.45
CA ILE A 13 32.16 10.58 47.45
C ILE A 13 33.44 11.19 46.89
N SER A 14 33.85 10.75 45.70
CA SER A 14 34.95 11.37 44.97
C SER A 14 34.41 12.58 44.19
N LEU A 15 34.74 13.79 44.63
CA LEU A 15 34.44 15.04 43.93
C LEU A 15 35.60 15.37 42.97
N SER A 16 35.46 15.00 41.70
CA SER A 16 36.40 15.41 40.65
C SER A 16 36.01 16.80 40.13
N ILE A 17 36.73 17.83 40.58
CA ILE A 17 36.69 19.17 39.99
C ILE A 17 37.94 19.31 39.11
N ALA A 18 37.75 19.48 37.79
CA ALA A 18 38.81 19.90 36.89
C ALA A 18 38.37 21.11 36.06
N ALA A 19 39.04 22.22 36.29
CA ALA A 19 39.14 23.41 35.44
C ALA A 19 40.67 23.58 35.21
N ARG A 20 41.26 23.92 34.05
CA ARG A 20 40.89 24.75 32.90
C ARG A 20 41.94 24.55 31.78
N SER A 21 41.60 24.97 30.55
CA SER A 21 42.45 25.66 29.53
C SER A 21 43.41 24.88 28.60
N THR A 22 43.00 24.85 27.32
CA THR A 22 43.70 24.94 26.01
C THR A 22 45.25 25.01 25.91
N THR A 23 45.82 24.19 25.00
CA THR A 23 46.59 24.58 23.78
C THR A 23 46.82 23.36 22.85
N ALA A 24 47.23 23.62 21.59
CA ALA A 24 47.04 22.80 20.41
C ALA A 24 48.20 21.85 19.99
N SER A 25 47.87 20.99 19.01
CA SER A 25 48.67 20.40 17.92
C SER A 25 49.26 18.99 18.06
N GLY A 26 48.85 18.11 17.12
CA GLY A 26 49.75 17.31 16.28
C GLY A 26 50.03 15.85 16.64
N GLY A 27 49.70 14.92 15.72
CA GLY A 27 50.51 13.72 15.45
C GLY A 27 49.95 12.34 15.85
N GLU A 28 49.41 11.65 14.84
CA GLU A 28 49.48 10.21 14.48
C GLU A 28 49.62 9.03 15.49
N THR A 29 48.75 8.05 15.19
CA THR A 29 48.83 6.56 15.21
C THR A 29 48.82 5.71 16.49
N ASP A 30 47.76 4.91 16.51
CA ASP A 30 47.59 3.49 16.87
C ASP A 30 47.67 2.96 18.32
N ASP A 31 46.70 2.05 18.52
CA ASP A 31 46.51 1.05 19.58
C ASP A 31 46.17 1.50 21.00
N ALA A 32 44.88 1.37 21.34
CA ALA A 32 44.41 1.28 22.73
C ALA A 32 43.31 0.21 22.91
N PRO A 33 43.41 -0.65 23.95
CA PRO A 33 42.41 -1.66 24.26
C PRO A 33 41.22 -1.06 25.03
N ARG A 34 40.06 -1.70 24.86
CA ARG A 34 38.80 -1.40 25.56
C ARG A 34 38.96 -1.55 27.07
N TYR A 35 38.83 -0.44 27.81
CA TYR A 35 38.50 -0.46 29.25
C TYR A 35 37.03 -0.09 29.43
N LEU A 36 36.25 -1.03 29.99
CA LEU A 36 34.93 -0.75 30.56
C LEU A 36 35.11 -0.04 31.91
N PRO A 37 34.33 1.00 32.24
CA PRO A 37 34.28 1.49 33.60
C PRO A 37 33.51 0.50 34.47
N ALA A 38 34.15 0.02 35.54
CA ALA A 38 33.51 -0.76 36.57
C ALA A 38 32.40 0.06 37.23
N VAL A 39 31.17 -0.46 37.21
CA VAL A 39 30.05 0.05 37.99
C VAL A 39 30.34 -0.27 39.46
N VAL A 40 30.91 0.69 40.18
CA VAL A 40 31.04 0.62 41.64
C VAL A 40 29.64 0.83 42.23
N SER A 41 29.06 -0.24 42.78
CA SER A 41 27.86 -0.13 43.60
C SER A 41 28.18 0.64 44.89
N PRO A 42 27.31 1.55 45.36
CA PRO A 42 27.55 2.27 46.61
C PRO A 42 27.56 1.29 47.79
N PRO A 43 28.39 1.53 48.84
CA PRO A 43 28.45 0.65 49.99
C PRO A 43 27.12 0.70 50.73
N LYS A 44 26.53 -0.49 50.97
CA LYS A 44 25.41 -0.64 51.90
C LYS A 44 25.91 -0.32 53.30
N MET A 45 25.61 0.88 53.79
CA MET A 45 25.82 1.19 55.21
C MET A 45 24.89 0.29 56.01
N ASN A 46 25.48 -0.63 56.77
CA ASN A 46 24.72 -1.58 57.58
C ASN A 46 24.00 -0.79 58.68
N ALA A 47 22.67 -0.89 58.76
CA ALA A 47 21.86 -0.14 59.73
C ALA A 47 22.33 -0.38 61.18
N SER A 48 23.00 -1.52 61.43
CA SER A 48 23.66 -1.83 62.70
C SER A 48 24.79 -0.86 63.07
N ILE A 49 25.56 -0.37 62.10
CA ILE A 49 26.70 0.56 62.33
C ILE A 49 26.20 1.97 62.63
N ALA A 50 25.13 2.41 61.95
CA ALA A 50 24.47 3.67 62.26
C ALA A 50 23.84 3.66 63.67
N LEU A 51 23.31 2.51 64.11
CA LEU A 51 22.75 2.35 65.45
C LEU A 51 23.83 2.37 66.56
N GLU A 52 25.01 1.79 66.30
CA GLU A 52 26.14 1.83 67.25
C GLU A 52 26.78 3.22 67.35
N LEU A 53 26.87 3.96 66.25
CA LEU A 53 27.35 5.36 66.26
C LEU A 53 26.42 6.30 67.06
N VAL A 54 25.11 6.03 67.07
CA VAL A 54 24.13 6.78 67.87
C VAL A 54 24.26 6.45 69.36
N LYS A 55 24.50 5.18 69.72
CA LYS A 55 24.79 4.79 71.11
C LYS A 55 26.10 5.39 71.62
N ALA A 56 27.10 5.53 70.77
CA ALA A 56 28.38 6.13 71.14
C ALA A 56 28.32 7.66 71.33
N HIS A 57 27.24 8.33 70.92
CA HIS A 57 27.07 9.79 71.02
C HIS A 57 25.95 10.21 71.98
N SER A 58 25.29 9.28 72.69
CA SER A 58 24.27 9.60 73.70
C SER A 58 24.83 9.93 75.08
N ASP A 59 26.14 9.82 75.28
CA ASP A 59 26.80 10.03 76.59
C ASP A 59 27.34 11.46 76.81
N GLU A 60 27.20 12.38 75.85
CA GLU A 60 27.53 13.80 76.05
C GLU A 60 26.27 14.67 75.97
N GLU A 61 26.09 15.56 76.96
CA GLU A 61 24.95 16.48 77.22
C GLU A 61 24.59 17.49 76.08
N ARG A 62 24.95 17.23 74.83
CA ARG A 62 24.52 17.99 73.64
C ARG A 62 23.51 17.25 72.74
N GLY A 63 22.96 16.14 73.22
CA GLY A 63 22.16 15.18 72.43
C GLY A 63 20.88 15.72 71.78
N GLU A 64 20.18 16.70 72.37
CA GLU A 64 18.84 17.08 71.87
C GLU A 64 18.85 17.84 70.53
N SER A 65 19.91 18.58 70.21
CA SER A 65 19.99 19.38 68.97
C SER A 65 20.29 18.53 67.72
N LEU A 66 20.99 17.41 67.89
CA LEU A 66 21.35 16.49 66.80
C LEU A 66 20.37 15.32 66.65
N LEU A 67 19.55 15.04 67.67
CA LEU A 67 18.55 13.97 67.64
C LEU A 67 17.46 14.19 66.58
N THR A 68 16.99 15.43 66.42
CA THR A 68 15.89 15.73 65.47
C THR A 68 16.30 15.56 64.01
N PRO A 69 17.42 16.12 63.52
CA PRO A 69 17.89 15.89 62.14
C PRO A 69 18.21 14.42 61.86
N LEU A 70 18.71 13.68 62.86
CA LEU A 70 19.13 12.29 62.72
C LEU A 70 17.93 11.33 62.73
N LEU A 71 16.89 11.62 63.51
CA LEU A 71 15.59 10.95 63.43
C LEU A 71 14.89 11.23 62.08
N GLU A 72 15.00 12.44 61.54
CA GLU A 72 14.49 12.77 60.21
C GLU A 72 15.25 12.01 59.11
N LEU A 73 16.57 11.88 59.23
CA LEU A 73 17.42 11.14 58.30
C LEU A 73 17.18 9.62 58.39
N LEU A 74 17.03 9.08 59.60
CA LEU A 74 16.63 7.69 59.83
C LEU A 74 15.21 7.41 59.34
N SER A 75 14.28 8.37 59.47
CA SER A 75 12.94 8.28 58.88
C SER A 75 13.03 8.27 57.35
N LYS A 76 13.82 9.14 56.73
CA LYS A 76 14.07 9.15 55.27
C LYS A 76 14.73 7.86 54.78
N VAL A 77 15.72 7.33 55.50
CA VAL A 77 16.38 6.05 55.19
C VAL A 77 15.44 4.87 55.40
N LYS A 78 14.68 4.83 56.50
CA LYS A 78 13.67 3.78 56.76
C LYS A 78 12.54 3.83 55.74
N ASN A 79 12.11 5.02 55.32
CA ASN A 79 11.13 5.21 54.26
C ASN A 79 11.71 4.83 52.88
N GLY A 80 13.00 5.09 52.62
CA GLY A 80 13.70 4.63 51.42
C GLY A 80 13.89 3.10 51.38
N ILE A 81 14.22 2.48 52.50
CA ILE A 81 14.34 1.02 52.62
C ILE A 81 12.95 0.36 52.50
N ARG A 82 11.92 0.89 53.16
CA ARG A 82 10.53 0.44 52.94
C ARG A 82 10.06 0.66 51.51
N ALA A 83 10.46 1.75 50.87
CA ALA A 83 10.14 2.02 49.46
C ALA A 83 10.80 0.98 48.52
N THR A 84 12.03 0.55 48.82
CA THR A 84 12.73 -0.50 48.02
C THR A 84 12.13 -1.90 48.21
N GLU A 85 11.60 -2.23 49.40
CA GLU A 85 10.90 -3.49 49.67
C GLU A 85 9.50 -3.59 49.01
N HIS A 86 8.90 -2.46 48.65
CA HIS A 86 7.59 -2.38 48.00
C HIS A 86 7.66 -2.12 46.49
N THR A 87 8.83 -2.27 45.87
CA THR A 87 8.96 -2.19 44.41
C THR A 87 8.29 -3.38 43.73
N PRO A 88 7.65 -3.19 42.56
CA PRO A 88 7.10 -4.28 41.76
C PRO A 88 8.06 -5.45 41.55
N LEU A 89 9.33 -5.17 41.25
CA LEU A 89 10.37 -6.17 41.06
C LEU A 89 10.68 -6.98 42.33
N ALA A 90 10.79 -6.33 43.50
CA ALA A 90 11.02 -7.04 44.76
C ALA A 90 9.85 -7.98 45.10
N MET A 91 8.63 -7.54 44.81
CA MET A 91 7.43 -8.36 44.97
C MET A 91 7.39 -9.52 43.98
N LEU A 92 7.77 -9.28 42.73
CA LEU A 92 7.82 -10.30 41.68
C LEU A 92 8.84 -11.39 42.02
N LYS A 93 10.02 -11.04 42.52
CA LYS A 93 11.03 -12.00 42.98
C LYS A 93 10.52 -12.90 44.10
N ARG A 94 9.64 -12.39 44.99
CA ARG A 94 8.99 -13.20 46.03
C ARG A 94 7.96 -14.19 45.45
N LEU A 95 7.40 -13.92 44.28
CA LEU A 95 6.56 -14.90 43.57
C LEU A 95 7.37 -16.12 43.11
N LYS A 96 8.59 -15.89 42.60
CA LYS A 96 9.52 -16.95 42.15
C LYS A 96 9.83 -17.94 43.27
N ILE A 97 10.14 -17.43 44.46
CA ILE A 97 10.51 -18.24 45.63
C ILE A 97 9.35 -19.14 46.07
N LYS A 98 8.10 -18.73 45.84
CA LYS A 98 6.91 -19.51 46.20
C LYS A 98 6.33 -20.33 45.04
N ALA A 99 6.88 -20.23 43.83
CA ALA A 99 6.38 -20.95 42.64
C ALA A 99 6.89 -22.40 42.56
N GLY A 100 7.79 -22.81 43.47
CA GLY A 100 8.21 -24.21 43.63
C GLY A 100 7.13 -25.13 44.21
N GLU A 101 5.99 -24.59 44.69
CA GLU A 101 4.91 -25.37 45.28
C GLU A 101 3.52 -24.93 44.76
N ASN A 102 2.89 -25.87 44.03
CA ASN A 102 1.45 -26.08 43.81
C ASN A 102 0.63 -25.18 42.86
N SER A 103 0.34 -25.75 41.68
CA SER A 103 -0.69 -25.43 40.66
C SER A 103 -0.54 -24.14 39.83
N GLU A 104 -0.73 -24.26 38.52
CA GLU A 104 -0.80 -23.15 37.54
C GLU A 104 -1.83 -22.08 37.96
N HIS A 105 -2.94 -22.52 38.58
CA HIS A 105 -3.95 -21.63 39.13
C HIS A 105 -3.41 -20.72 40.25
N ALA A 106 -2.60 -21.24 41.17
CA ALA A 106 -2.04 -20.43 42.26
C ALA A 106 -1.02 -19.41 41.74
N PHE A 107 -0.25 -19.78 40.70
CA PHE A 107 0.64 -18.87 40.01
C PHE A 107 -0.15 -17.72 39.36
N ASP A 108 -1.20 -18.05 38.59
CA ASP A 108 -2.03 -17.05 37.92
C ASP A 108 -2.74 -16.12 38.93
N GLN A 109 -3.24 -16.63 40.06
CA GLN A 109 -3.82 -15.78 41.11
C GLN A 109 -2.81 -14.79 41.71
N ARG A 110 -1.58 -15.24 41.96
CA ARG A 110 -0.53 -14.38 42.52
C ARG A 110 -0.05 -13.34 41.51
N LEU A 111 0.08 -13.71 40.25
CA LEU A 111 0.45 -12.77 39.19
C LEU A 111 -0.66 -11.74 38.95
N LYS A 112 -1.94 -12.13 39.06
CA LYS A 112 -3.08 -11.19 39.07
C LYS A 112 -2.98 -10.16 40.19
N GLN A 113 -2.67 -10.60 41.41
CA GLN A 113 -2.46 -9.71 42.56
C GLN A 113 -1.24 -8.79 42.34
N TRP A 114 -0.21 -9.29 41.67
CA TRP A 114 0.95 -8.48 41.33
C TRP A 114 0.59 -7.38 40.32
N PHE A 115 -0.19 -7.68 39.27
CA PHE A 115 -0.68 -6.67 38.33
C PHE A 115 -1.47 -5.54 39.02
N GLN A 116 -2.37 -5.87 39.95
CA GLN A 116 -3.13 -4.86 40.72
C GLN A 116 -2.21 -3.95 41.55
N LYS A 117 -1.12 -4.50 42.09
CA LYS A 117 -0.13 -3.74 42.84
C LYS A 117 0.75 -2.89 41.94
N VAL A 118 1.10 -3.39 40.75
CA VAL A 118 1.77 -2.59 39.72
C VAL A 118 0.91 -1.39 39.35
N ASP A 119 -0.40 -1.54 39.19
CA ASP A 119 -1.30 -0.40 38.92
C ASP A 119 -1.30 0.62 40.04
N THR A 120 -1.41 0.15 41.29
CA THR A 120 -1.34 1.02 42.46
C THR A 120 0.01 1.72 42.57
N HIS A 121 1.10 1.05 42.17
CA HIS A 121 2.44 1.60 42.15
C HIS A 121 2.60 2.65 41.03
N ARG A 122 2.19 2.33 39.81
CA ARG A 122 2.25 3.23 38.65
C ARG A 122 1.44 4.51 38.88
N ALA A 123 0.30 4.42 39.56
CA ALA A 123 -0.49 5.59 39.95
C ALA A 123 0.28 6.56 40.88
N LYS A 124 1.23 6.04 41.68
CA LYS A 124 2.10 6.84 42.55
C LYS A 124 3.44 7.22 41.90
N TYR A 125 3.90 6.39 40.97
CA TYR A 125 5.22 6.47 40.31
C TYR A 125 5.02 6.30 38.79
N PRO A 126 4.61 7.36 38.08
CA PRO A 126 4.32 7.31 36.64
C PRO A 126 5.51 6.87 35.77
N GLU A 127 6.74 6.99 36.27
CA GLU A 127 7.97 6.53 35.63
C GLU A 127 8.08 4.99 35.53
N TYR A 128 7.21 4.24 36.22
CA TYR A 128 7.08 2.79 36.08
C TYR A 128 6.21 2.43 34.87
N THR A 129 6.84 2.44 33.70
CA THR A 129 6.18 2.20 32.41
C THR A 129 5.84 0.71 32.19
N VAL A 130 5.00 0.44 31.19
CA VAL A 130 4.70 -0.93 30.71
C VAL A 130 5.99 -1.64 30.25
N GLN A 131 6.94 -0.88 29.70
CA GLN A 131 8.28 -1.38 29.33
C GLN A 131 9.01 -2.01 30.52
N LYS A 132 9.08 -1.29 31.65
CA LYS A 132 9.72 -1.80 32.87
C LYS A 132 8.99 -3.01 33.45
N GLU A 133 7.67 -3.02 33.36
CA GLU A 133 6.86 -4.16 33.79
C GLU A 133 7.21 -5.44 33.01
N VAL A 134 7.34 -5.33 31.68
CA VAL A 134 7.76 -6.46 30.84
C VAL A 134 9.21 -6.86 31.14
N GLU A 135 10.12 -5.91 31.38
CA GLU A 135 11.50 -6.22 31.78
C GLU A 135 11.55 -6.99 33.09
N ASP A 136 10.78 -6.56 34.09
CA ASP A 136 10.67 -7.26 35.37
C ASP A 136 10.14 -8.69 35.17
N LEU A 137 9.09 -8.86 34.37
CA LEU A 137 8.53 -10.18 34.03
C LEU A 137 9.53 -11.09 33.30
N LEU A 138 10.35 -10.54 32.41
CA LEU A 138 11.41 -11.27 31.73
C LEU A 138 12.57 -11.68 32.65
N THR A 139 12.69 -11.11 33.86
CA THR A 139 13.61 -11.63 34.89
C THR A 139 13.09 -12.91 35.56
N LEU A 140 11.78 -13.16 35.46
CA LEU A 140 11.11 -14.29 36.09
C LEU A 140 11.05 -15.50 35.16
N MET A 141 10.71 -15.28 33.89
CA MET A 141 10.48 -16.32 32.87
C MET A 141 10.96 -15.85 31.50
N ASP A 142 11.18 -16.77 30.57
CA ASP A 142 11.57 -16.40 29.21
C ASP A 142 10.42 -15.75 28.42
N ALA A 143 10.75 -15.13 27.29
CA ALA A 143 9.76 -14.39 26.49
C ALA A 143 8.65 -15.28 25.93
N ARG A 144 8.93 -16.54 25.62
CA ARG A 144 7.95 -17.49 25.09
C ARG A 144 6.97 -17.93 26.18
N GLU A 145 7.46 -18.23 27.36
CA GLU A 145 6.63 -18.51 28.53
C GLU A 145 5.78 -17.31 28.91
N LEU A 146 6.38 -16.11 28.95
CA LEU A 146 5.67 -14.88 29.25
C LEU A 146 4.54 -14.61 28.25
N ALA A 147 4.81 -14.79 26.96
CA ALA A 147 3.81 -14.64 25.91
C ALA A 147 2.58 -15.54 26.14
N LYS A 148 2.79 -16.80 26.52
CA LYS A 148 1.72 -17.76 26.85
C LYS A 148 0.96 -17.37 28.12
N VAL A 149 1.67 -16.98 29.17
CA VAL A 149 1.07 -16.51 30.42
C VAL A 149 0.17 -15.31 30.14
N LEU A 150 0.70 -14.27 29.47
CA LEU A 150 -0.07 -13.10 29.08
C LEU A 150 -1.31 -13.49 28.27
N TYR A 151 -1.17 -14.38 27.30
CA TYR A 151 -2.30 -14.85 26.52
C TYR A 151 -3.41 -15.52 27.37
N ARG A 152 -3.05 -16.34 28.37
CA ARG A 152 -4.05 -16.88 29.32
C ARG A 152 -4.76 -15.78 30.11
N PHE A 153 -4.01 -14.79 30.59
CA PHE A 153 -4.56 -13.67 31.34
C PHE A 153 -5.50 -12.79 30.52
N ARG A 154 -5.39 -12.82 29.19
CA ARG A 154 -6.31 -12.12 28.30
C ARG A 154 -7.76 -12.58 28.47
N LYS A 155 -7.96 -13.86 28.81
CA LYS A 155 -9.29 -14.46 29.06
C LYS A 155 -9.85 -14.09 30.45
N VAL A 156 -9.07 -13.42 31.29
CA VAL A 156 -9.53 -12.93 32.60
C VAL A 156 -10.29 -11.62 32.43
N HIS A 157 -11.48 -11.55 33.02
CA HIS A 157 -12.32 -10.36 32.99
C HIS A 157 -11.55 -9.10 33.44
N ASN A 158 -11.69 -8.01 32.68
CA ASN A 158 -11.02 -6.71 32.86
C ASN A 158 -9.49 -6.70 32.74
N MET A 159 -8.87 -7.75 32.17
CA MET A 159 -7.41 -7.78 31.94
C MET A 159 -7.03 -7.63 30.47
N GLN A 160 -7.97 -7.73 29.53
CA GLN A 160 -7.68 -7.76 28.10
C GLN A 160 -6.87 -6.54 27.62
N SER A 161 -7.32 -5.31 27.90
CA SER A 161 -6.61 -4.08 27.47
C SER A 161 -5.20 -4.00 28.07
N ARG A 162 -5.05 -4.32 29.36
CA ARG A 162 -3.75 -4.35 30.04
C ARG A 162 -2.80 -5.36 29.39
N VAL A 163 -3.29 -6.58 29.20
CA VAL A 163 -2.53 -7.69 28.65
C VAL A 163 -2.12 -7.42 27.21
N ASN A 164 -3.01 -6.85 26.40
CA ASN A 164 -2.66 -6.43 25.03
C ASN A 164 -1.48 -5.46 25.07
N GLY A 165 -1.48 -4.46 25.96
CA GLY A 165 -0.35 -3.53 26.12
C GLY A 165 0.96 -4.22 26.50
N LEU A 166 0.91 -5.21 27.41
CA LEU A 166 2.08 -6.02 27.78
C LEU A 166 2.57 -6.89 26.62
N GLN A 167 1.66 -7.49 25.86
CA GLN A 167 2.00 -8.31 24.69
C GLN A 167 2.60 -7.49 23.56
N GLN A 168 2.07 -6.29 23.30
CA GLN A 168 2.64 -5.35 22.33
C GLN A 168 4.08 -4.99 22.69
N VAL A 169 4.33 -4.66 23.96
CA VAL A 169 5.67 -4.34 24.45
C VAL A 169 6.62 -5.54 24.38
N LEU A 170 6.15 -6.71 24.80
CA LEU A 170 6.92 -7.96 24.72
C LEU A 170 7.30 -8.28 23.27
N ALA A 171 6.34 -8.16 22.36
CA ALA A 171 6.52 -8.40 20.93
C ALA A 171 7.52 -7.41 20.32
N ALA A 172 7.48 -6.14 20.70
CA ALA A 172 8.45 -5.13 20.23
C ALA A 172 9.89 -5.39 20.74
N LYS A 173 10.04 -6.01 21.92
CA LYS A 173 11.35 -6.40 22.46
C LYS A 173 11.85 -7.73 21.90
N ASN A 174 10.96 -8.65 21.61
CA ASN A 174 11.29 -10.01 21.18
C ASN A 174 10.28 -10.50 20.14
N ASP A 175 10.58 -10.23 18.87
CA ASP A 175 9.69 -10.59 17.78
C ASP A 175 9.37 -12.09 17.71
N ARG A 176 10.32 -12.94 18.16
CA ARG A 176 10.15 -14.39 18.17
C ARG A 176 8.98 -14.83 19.04
N ALA A 177 8.69 -14.08 20.11
CA ALA A 177 7.55 -14.36 20.98
C ALA A 177 6.20 -14.29 20.22
N VAL A 178 6.07 -13.41 19.21
CA VAL A 178 4.87 -13.36 18.36
C VAL A 178 4.76 -14.60 17.49
N TYR A 179 5.86 -15.01 16.85
CA TYR A 179 5.85 -16.19 15.99
C TYR A 179 5.52 -17.48 16.76
N ASP A 180 5.94 -17.56 18.03
CA ASP A 180 5.57 -18.66 18.92
C ASP A 180 4.09 -18.63 19.35
N LEU A 181 3.46 -17.45 19.35
CA LEU A 181 2.03 -17.29 19.66
C LEU A 181 1.10 -17.51 18.48
N ILE A 182 1.55 -17.30 17.23
CA ILE A 182 0.71 -17.50 16.03
C ILE A 182 0.01 -18.87 16.03
N PRO A 183 0.69 -20.02 16.27
CA PRO A 183 0.02 -21.32 16.34
C PRO A 183 -1.05 -21.36 17.43
N VAL A 184 -0.75 -20.81 18.61
CA VAL A 184 -1.68 -20.77 19.75
C VAL A 184 -2.93 -19.95 19.41
N TRP A 185 -2.75 -18.77 18.79
CA TRP A 185 -3.86 -17.93 18.35
C TRP A 185 -4.73 -18.61 17.29
N LEU A 186 -4.11 -19.30 16.33
CA LEU A 186 -4.83 -20.06 15.31
C LEU A 186 -5.60 -21.25 15.90
N ASP A 187 -5.02 -21.95 16.87
CA ASP A 187 -5.65 -23.11 17.53
C ASP A 187 -6.84 -22.67 18.38
N ASP A 188 -6.72 -21.54 19.07
CA ASP A 188 -7.81 -20.90 19.82
C ASP A 188 -8.77 -20.08 18.95
N ARG A 189 -8.55 -20.04 17.62
CA ARG A 189 -9.38 -19.32 16.64
C ARG A 189 -9.54 -17.82 16.95
N VAL A 190 -8.49 -17.18 17.47
CA VAL A 190 -8.51 -15.75 17.80
C VAL A 190 -8.81 -14.92 16.54
N PRO A 191 -9.85 -14.08 16.53
CA PRO A 191 -10.19 -13.27 15.36
C PRO A 191 -9.02 -12.35 14.94
N PRO A 192 -8.82 -12.10 13.64
CA PRO A 192 -7.73 -11.24 13.21
C PRO A 192 -7.76 -9.82 13.80
N ASP A 193 -8.93 -9.22 14.00
CA ASP A 193 -9.05 -7.91 14.67
C ASP A 193 -8.36 -7.86 16.03
N GLU A 194 -8.54 -8.93 16.80
CA GLU A 194 -7.95 -9.10 18.11
C GLU A 194 -6.44 -9.33 18.03
N VAL A 195 -5.98 -10.07 17.02
CA VAL A 195 -4.54 -10.25 16.78
C VAL A 195 -3.87 -8.95 16.43
N PHE A 196 -4.49 -8.12 15.58
CA PHE A 196 -3.97 -6.79 15.27
C PHE A 196 -3.73 -5.99 16.56
N ASP A 197 -4.71 -5.98 17.47
CA ASP A 197 -4.62 -5.23 18.73
C ASP A 197 -3.57 -5.82 19.71
N MET A 198 -3.09 -7.04 19.50
CA MET A 198 -1.99 -7.63 20.27
C MET A 198 -0.60 -7.38 19.65
N LEU A 199 -0.54 -6.97 18.38
CA LEU A 199 0.72 -6.70 17.69
C LEU A 199 1.26 -5.29 18.02
N PRO A 200 2.59 -5.10 18.04
CA PRO A 200 3.20 -3.79 18.36
C PRO A 200 2.67 -2.64 17.53
N VAL A 201 2.34 -2.89 16.27
CA VAL A 201 1.84 -1.88 15.32
C VAL A 201 0.55 -1.20 15.76
N ALA A 202 -0.25 -1.81 16.63
CA ALA A 202 -1.45 -1.18 17.18
C ALA A 202 -1.14 -0.05 18.18
N ALA A 203 0.03 -0.07 18.83
CA ALA A 203 0.47 0.95 19.79
C ALA A 203 1.48 1.93 19.20
N MET A 204 2.03 1.65 18.01
CA MET A 204 2.93 2.57 17.32
C MET A 204 2.16 3.80 16.84
N GLU A 205 2.72 4.99 17.01
CA GLU A 205 2.17 6.20 16.41
C GLU A 205 2.14 6.07 14.87
N ARG A 206 1.21 6.79 14.23
CA ARG A 206 1.12 6.89 12.78
C ARG A 206 2.36 7.60 12.22
N ILE A 207 2.75 7.21 11.03
CA ILE A 207 3.85 7.86 10.31
C ILE A 207 3.30 9.13 9.67
N ILE A 208 3.86 10.29 10.01
CA ILE A 208 3.40 11.58 9.48
C ILE A 208 4.22 11.96 8.25
N ASP A 209 5.53 11.73 8.29
CA ASP A 209 6.43 12.04 7.16
C ASP A 209 7.11 10.75 6.67
N ARG A 210 6.52 10.14 5.63
CA ARG A 210 7.00 8.88 5.06
C ARG A 210 8.45 8.95 4.55
N LYS A 211 8.91 10.12 4.12
CA LYS A 211 10.27 10.30 3.56
C LYS A 211 11.32 10.40 4.66
N LYS A 212 10.98 10.97 5.81
CA LYS A 212 11.91 11.14 6.93
C LYS A 212 11.91 9.96 7.90
N GLU A 213 10.81 9.23 8.00
CA GLU A 213 10.61 8.17 9.01
C GLU A 213 10.81 6.75 8.47
N TRP A 214 11.76 6.56 7.54
CA TRP A 214 11.96 5.29 6.84
C TRP A 214 12.24 4.09 7.78
N GLU A 215 13.01 4.29 8.86
CA GLU A 215 13.31 3.22 9.84
C GLU A 215 12.04 2.74 10.54
N ARG A 216 11.18 3.68 10.95
CA ARG A 216 9.88 3.36 11.57
C ARG A 216 8.97 2.66 10.58
N ARG A 217 8.93 3.13 9.33
CA ARG A 217 8.16 2.52 8.23
C ARG A 217 8.52 1.06 8.04
N VAL A 218 9.81 0.70 8.02
CA VAL A 218 10.26 -0.70 7.91
C VAL A 218 9.71 -1.56 9.06
N VAL A 219 9.73 -1.05 10.28
CA VAL A 219 9.22 -1.78 11.46
C VAL A 219 7.70 -1.92 11.41
N VAL A 220 6.97 -0.87 11.06
CA VAL A 220 5.50 -0.92 10.89
C VAL A 220 5.12 -1.93 9.82
N HIS A 221 5.72 -1.86 8.62
CA HIS A 221 5.41 -2.75 7.50
C HIS A 221 5.68 -4.22 7.84
N LYS A 222 6.74 -4.50 8.59
CA LYS A 222 7.02 -5.85 9.10
C LYS A 222 5.86 -6.38 9.94
N TRP A 223 5.34 -5.59 10.88
CA TRP A 223 4.24 -6.01 11.74
C TRP A 223 2.91 -6.11 11.02
N LEU A 224 2.62 -5.19 10.10
CA LEU A 224 1.44 -5.27 9.24
C LEU A 224 1.50 -6.51 8.34
N ARG A 225 2.68 -6.87 7.80
CA ARG A 225 2.85 -8.11 7.04
C ARG A 225 2.64 -9.34 7.92
N THR A 226 3.13 -9.34 9.16
CA THR A 226 2.83 -10.42 10.13
C THR A 226 1.32 -10.56 10.36
N TYR A 227 0.59 -9.45 10.47
CA TYR A 227 -0.87 -9.45 10.57
C TYR A 227 -1.54 -10.05 9.33
N ILE A 228 -1.17 -9.61 8.13
CA ILE A 228 -1.71 -10.17 6.87
C ILE A 228 -1.40 -11.66 6.74
N GLY A 229 -0.19 -12.08 7.13
CA GLY A 229 0.19 -13.50 7.18
C GLY A 229 -0.63 -14.32 8.18
N TYR A 230 -1.04 -13.72 9.30
CA TYR A 230 -1.98 -14.34 10.24
C TYR A 230 -3.37 -14.50 9.60
N VAL A 231 -3.91 -13.44 8.98
CA VAL A 231 -5.22 -13.47 8.29
C VAL A 231 -5.25 -14.58 7.25
N ALA A 232 -4.21 -14.70 6.42
CA ALA A 232 -4.12 -15.74 5.40
C ALA A 232 -4.17 -17.16 6.00
N LYS A 233 -3.46 -17.40 7.12
CA LYS A 233 -3.50 -18.68 7.83
C LYS A 233 -4.86 -18.94 8.50
N TYR A 234 -5.50 -17.90 9.03
CA TYR A 234 -6.81 -17.96 9.65
C TYR A 234 -7.87 -18.39 8.62
N VAL A 235 -7.88 -17.73 7.45
CA VAL A 235 -8.77 -18.07 6.33
C VAL A 235 -8.45 -19.45 5.75
N GLY A 236 -7.17 -19.80 5.63
CA GLY A 236 -6.73 -21.13 5.19
C GLY A 236 -7.20 -22.29 6.09
N ARG A 237 -7.60 -22.03 7.33
CA ARG A 237 -8.25 -23.01 8.23
C ARG A 237 -9.78 -23.09 8.05
N GLY A 238 -10.32 -22.43 7.03
CA GLY A 238 -11.77 -22.39 6.76
C GLY A 238 -12.55 -21.41 7.64
N LEU A 239 -11.88 -20.50 8.35
CA LEU A 239 -12.52 -19.46 9.15
C LEU A 239 -12.76 -18.22 8.28
N SER A 240 -13.92 -17.57 8.42
CA SER A 240 -14.28 -16.43 7.59
C SER A 240 -13.63 -15.13 8.09
N TYR A 241 -12.90 -14.45 7.22
CA TYR A 241 -12.45 -13.08 7.41
C TYR A 241 -12.18 -12.45 6.03
N ASP A 242 -12.94 -11.43 5.65
CA ASP A 242 -12.88 -10.88 4.31
C ASP A 242 -11.91 -9.69 4.19
N ASP A 243 -11.64 -9.30 2.94
CA ASP A 243 -10.71 -8.21 2.63
C ASP A 243 -11.26 -6.86 3.10
N ALA A 244 -12.59 -6.71 3.12
CA ALA A 244 -13.23 -5.49 3.57
C ALA A 244 -12.98 -5.24 5.07
N ALA A 245 -12.94 -6.30 5.89
CA ALA A 245 -12.59 -6.23 7.30
C ALA A 245 -11.10 -5.92 7.49
N VAL A 246 -10.21 -6.55 6.72
CA VAL A 246 -8.76 -6.23 6.74
C VAL A 246 -8.52 -4.76 6.44
N VAL A 247 -9.08 -4.26 5.34
CA VAL A 247 -8.92 -2.88 4.88
C VAL A 247 -9.46 -1.90 5.91
N THR A 248 -10.64 -2.16 6.49
CA THR A 248 -11.18 -1.30 7.56
C THR A 248 -10.26 -1.24 8.76
N LYS A 249 -9.75 -2.39 9.21
CA LYS A 249 -8.83 -2.41 10.35
C LYS A 249 -7.55 -1.61 10.07
N LEU A 250 -7.00 -1.73 8.85
CA LEU A 250 -5.83 -0.95 8.42
C LEU A 250 -6.12 0.55 8.43
N VAL A 251 -7.20 0.99 7.79
CA VAL A 251 -7.55 2.43 7.70
C VAL A 251 -7.91 3.02 9.07
N GLU A 252 -8.68 2.31 9.90
CA GLU A 252 -9.02 2.78 11.24
C GLU A 252 -7.79 2.98 12.12
N LYS A 253 -6.82 2.05 12.05
CA LYS A 253 -5.66 2.07 12.94
C LYS A 253 -4.51 2.90 12.39
N ARG A 254 -4.23 2.80 11.09
CA ARG A 254 -3.05 3.39 10.43
C ARG A 254 -3.39 4.58 9.52
N GLY A 255 -4.64 4.76 9.15
CA GLY A 255 -5.09 5.79 8.22
C GLY A 255 -4.99 5.35 6.76
N GLU A 256 -5.68 6.08 5.89
CA GLU A 256 -5.73 5.83 4.44
C GLU A 256 -4.34 5.85 3.80
N GLU A 257 -3.59 6.91 4.10
CA GLU A 257 -2.24 7.16 3.61
C GLU A 257 -1.25 6.02 3.89
N GLU A 258 -1.10 5.64 5.15
CA GLU A 258 -0.18 4.58 5.56
C GLU A 258 -0.67 3.20 5.07
N SER A 259 -1.98 3.02 4.89
CA SER A 259 -2.55 1.78 4.33
C SER A 259 -2.20 1.63 2.85
N VAL A 260 -2.30 2.71 2.07
CA VAL A 260 -1.89 2.72 0.65
C VAL A 260 -0.39 2.38 0.53
N ASP A 261 0.44 3.06 1.30
CA ASP A 261 1.89 2.83 1.33
C ASP A 261 2.27 1.38 1.68
N PHE A 262 1.64 0.84 2.73
CA PHE A 262 1.86 -0.53 3.15
C PHE A 262 1.43 -1.53 2.08
N LEU A 263 0.24 -1.37 1.50
CA LEU A 263 -0.27 -2.32 0.49
C LEU A 263 0.51 -2.25 -0.82
N PHE A 264 1.00 -1.06 -1.19
CA PHE A 264 1.94 -0.92 -2.31
C PHE A 264 3.27 -1.63 -2.01
N THR A 265 3.81 -1.48 -0.80
CA THR A 265 5.02 -2.18 -0.40
C THR A 265 4.81 -3.70 -0.36
N LEU A 266 3.64 -4.14 0.11
CA LEU A 266 3.26 -5.54 0.19
C LEU A 266 3.29 -6.22 -1.19
N TRP A 267 2.84 -5.50 -2.22
CA TRP A 267 2.87 -5.96 -3.61
C TRP A 267 4.28 -6.30 -4.11
N GLY A 268 5.30 -5.61 -3.59
CA GLY A 268 6.70 -5.86 -3.92
C GLY A 268 7.31 -7.10 -3.27
N TYR A 269 6.64 -7.75 -2.31
CA TYR A 269 7.15 -8.98 -1.69
C TYR A 269 6.76 -10.23 -2.50
N ASN A 270 7.73 -11.12 -2.71
CA ASN A 270 7.51 -12.40 -3.38
C ASN A 270 6.42 -13.22 -2.66
N GLY A 271 5.40 -13.63 -3.42
CA GLY A 271 4.28 -14.44 -2.94
C GLY A 271 3.08 -13.66 -2.41
N ASP A 272 3.17 -12.33 -2.24
CA ASP A 272 2.10 -11.51 -1.68
C ASP A 272 1.37 -10.63 -2.73
N LYS A 273 1.74 -10.75 -4.02
CA LYS A 273 1.23 -9.90 -5.13
C LYS A 273 -0.29 -9.95 -5.28
N ASP A 274 -0.87 -11.14 -5.43
CA ASP A 274 -2.32 -11.30 -5.63
C ASP A 274 -3.12 -10.82 -4.42
N ARG A 275 -2.56 -11.05 -3.22
CA ARG A 275 -3.17 -10.57 -1.98
C ARG A 275 -3.14 -9.04 -1.90
N ALA A 276 -2.01 -8.43 -2.25
CA ALA A 276 -1.88 -6.98 -2.30
C ALA A 276 -2.82 -6.36 -3.34
N ASN A 277 -2.95 -6.96 -4.53
CA ASN A 277 -3.91 -6.54 -5.56
C ASN A 277 -5.35 -6.54 -5.00
N SER A 278 -5.77 -7.65 -4.40
CA SER A 278 -7.11 -7.80 -3.82
C SER A 278 -7.40 -6.76 -2.73
N LEU A 279 -6.42 -6.52 -1.84
CA LEU A 279 -6.54 -5.53 -0.76
C LEU A 279 -6.53 -4.09 -1.28
N GLN A 280 -5.70 -3.74 -2.27
CA GLN A 280 -5.69 -2.40 -2.89
C GLN A 280 -7.01 -2.11 -3.62
N SER A 281 -7.51 -3.09 -4.38
CA SER A 281 -8.82 -2.98 -5.05
C SER A 281 -9.93 -2.76 -4.02
N THR A 282 -9.95 -3.56 -2.95
CA THR A 282 -10.92 -3.41 -1.85
C THR A 282 -10.78 -2.06 -1.13
N LEU A 283 -9.55 -1.56 -0.95
CA LEU A 283 -9.27 -0.25 -0.36
C LEU A 283 -9.88 0.88 -1.21
N GLY A 284 -9.63 0.87 -2.53
CA GLY A 284 -10.19 1.87 -3.44
C GLY A 284 -11.72 1.85 -3.53
N VAL A 285 -12.34 0.67 -3.43
CA VAL A 285 -13.81 0.55 -3.40
C VAL A 285 -14.38 1.12 -2.11
N LYS A 286 -13.77 0.82 -0.96
CA LYS A 286 -14.29 1.19 0.36
C LYS A 286 -13.97 2.63 0.76
N TYR A 287 -12.82 3.14 0.31
CA TYR A 287 -12.32 4.48 0.60
C TYR A 287 -11.86 5.15 -0.71
N PRO A 288 -12.79 5.70 -1.52
CA PRO A 288 -12.47 6.21 -2.86
C PRO A 288 -11.41 7.32 -2.90
N SER A 289 -11.23 8.09 -1.82
CA SER A 289 -10.15 9.07 -1.64
C SER A 289 -8.75 8.46 -1.77
N THR A 290 -8.60 7.17 -1.47
CA THR A 290 -7.32 6.45 -1.57
C THR A 290 -6.85 6.21 -3.00
N VAL A 291 -7.74 6.30 -3.99
CA VAL A 291 -7.41 6.06 -5.40
C VAL A 291 -6.37 7.06 -5.89
N GLU A 292 -6.51 8.33 -5.52
CA GLU A 292 -5.53 9.37 -5.87
C GLU A 292 -4.19 9.14 -5.18
N LEU A 293 -4.20 8.72 -3.91
CA LEU A 293 -2.98 8.34 -3.19
C LEU A 293 -2.27 7.14 -3.83
N MET A 294 -3.05 6.16 -4.28
CA MET A 294 -2.51 5.00 -5.03
C MET A 294 -1.91 5.43 -6.36
N PHE A 295 -2.54 6.39 -7.08
CA PHE A 295 -1.96 6.93 -8.31
C PHE A 295 -0.60 7.57 -8.07
N ASP A 296 -0.47 8.36 -6.99
CA ASP A 296 0.79 9.02 -6.66
C ASP A 296 1.90 7.99 -6.39
N GLU A 297 1.62 6.95 -5.62
CA GLU A 297 2.58 5.85 -5.37
C GLU A 297 2.92 5.10 -6.67
N TRP A 298 1.92 4.67 -7.44
CA TRP A 298 2.14 3.95 -8.68
C TRP A 298 2.93 4.77 -9.70
N LEU A 299 2.64 6.07 -9.81
CA LEU A 299 3.40 7.00 -10.65
C LEU A 299 4.82 7.17 -10.11
N GLU A 300 5.04 7.36 -8.81
CA GLU A 300 6.38 7.53 -8.21
C GLU A 300 7.31 6.36 -8.59
N PHE A 301 6.78 5.14 -8.62
CA PHE A 301 7.52 3.92 -8.94
C PHE A 301 7.37 3.43 -10.39
N ASP A 302 6.93 4.31 -11.31
CA ASP A 302 6.81 4.03 -12.75
C ASP A 302 6.04 2.73 -13.07
N ARG A 303 4.93 2.50 -12.37
CA ARG A 303 4.09 1.32 -12.61
C ARG A 303 3.28 1.47 -13.89
N TYR A 304 3.38 0.49 -14.77
CA TYR A 304 2.64 0.50 -16.02
C TYR A 304 1.13 0.37 -15.78
N PRO A 305 0.28 0.97 -16.64
CA PRO A 305 -1.17 0.81 -16.57
C PRO A 305 -1.66 -0.65 -16.51
N SER A 306 -0.93 -1.59 -17.11
CA SER A 306 -1.27 -3.02 -17.04
C SER A 306 -1.01 -3.61 -15.66
N ASP A 307 0.05 -3.23 -14.98
CA ASP A 307 0.35 -3.71 -13.63
C ASP A 307 -0.70 -3.25 -12.62
N VAL A 308 -1.12 -1.99 -12.72
CA VAL A 308 -2.11 -1.40 -11.80
C VAL A 308 -3.53 -1.86 -12.06
N TYR A 309 -3.84 -2.39 -13.24
CA TYR A 309 -5.20 -2.80 -13.60
C TYR A 309 -5.84 -3.73 -12.57
N ASP A 310 -5.08 -4.72 -12.08
CA ASP A 310 -5.57 -5.70 -11.08
C ASP A 310 -5.64 -5.10 -9.66
N MET A 311 -4.97 -3.96 -9.42
CA MET A 311 -4.97 -3.23 -8.14
C MET A 311 -6.09 -2.19 -8.07
N MET A 312 -6.65 -1.79 -9.22
CA MET A 312 -7.67 -0.76 -9.28
C MET A 312 -8.97 -1.26 -8.63
N PRO A 313 -9.81 -0.33 -8.11
CA PRO A 313 -11.15 -0.66 -7.63
C PRO A 313 -12.12 -0.96 -8.79
N ILE A 314 -11.61 -1.48 -9.90
CA ILE A 314 -12.43 -2.07 -10.94
C ILE A 314 -12.85 -3.41 -10.36
N GLY A 315 -13.98 -3.42 -9.67
CA GLY A 315 -14.61 -4.66 -9.25
C GLY A 315 -15.11 -5.38 -10.49
N ILE A 316 -14.24 -5.81 -11.39
CA ILE A 316 -14.57 -6.48 -12.64
C ILE A 316 -15.51 -7.62 -12.30
N ASN A 317 -15.17 -8.51 -11.39
CA ASN A 317 -16.11 -9.57 -10.98
C ASN A 317 -17.46 -9.06 -10.40
N GLN A 318 -17.56 -7.84 -9.84
CA GLN A 318 -18.81 -7.25 -9.33
C GLN A 318 -19.61 -6.50 -10.40
N VAL A 319 -18.93 -5.77 -11.29
CA VAL A 319 -19.49 -5.14 -12.48
C VAL A 319 -20.01 -6.25 -13.40
N LEU A 320 -19.23 -7.31 -13.59
CA LEU A 320 -19.48 -8.33 -14.59
C LEU A 320 -20.47 -9.42 -14.20
N THR A 321 -20.59 -9.79 -12.92
CA THR A 321 -21.49 -10.88 -12.51
C THR A 321 -22.98 -10.54 -12.62
N LYS A 322 -23.32 -9.26 -12.83
CA LYS A 322 -24.72 -8.79 -12.94
C LYS A 322 -25.20 -8.52 -14.35
N ASN A 323 -24.44 -8.89 -15.37
CA ASN A 323 -24.78 -8.66 -16.79
C ASN A 323 -25.18 -7.19 -17.09
N PRO A 324 -24.42 -6.18 -16.61
CA PRO A 324 -24.77 -4.75 -16.69
C PRO A 324 -24.81 -4.22 -18.12
N LEU A 325 -24.32 -5.00 -19.09
CA LEU A 325 -24.28 -4.59 -20.48
C LEU A 325 -25.67 -4.66 -21.15
N LYS A 326 -26.58 -5.49 -20.63
CA LYS A 326 -27.97 -5.57 -21.10
C LYS A 326 -28.84 -4.39 -20.67
N GLU A 327 -28.49 -3.74 -19.56
CA GLU A 327 -29.23 -2.60 -19.05
C GLU A 327 -28.42 -1.34 -19.29
N ARG A 328 -28.82 -0.49 -20.25
CA ARG A 328 -28.20 0.83 -20.46
C ARG A 328 -28.04 1.64 -19.17
N LYS A 329 -28.96 1.42 -18.21
CA LYS A 329 -28.92 2.05 -16.89
C LYS A 329 -27.70 1.64 -16.06
N SER A 330 -27.01 0.55 -16.36
CA SER A 330 -25.83 0.07 -15.63
C SER A 330 -24.50 0.47 -16.29
N TRP A 331 -24.52 1.13 -17.45
CA TRP A 331 -23.31 1.58 -18.14
C TRP A 331 -22.46 2.55 -17.31
N HIS A 332 -23.11 3.44 -16.57
CA HIS A 332 -22.44 4.36 -15.64
C HIS A 332 -21.59 3.62 -14.58
N VAL A 333 -21.96 2.39 -14.21
CA VAL A 333 -21.17 1.58 -13.27
C VAL A 333 -19.84 1.18 -13.92
N ILE A 334 -19.88 0.78 -15.19
CA ILE A 334 -18.69 0.42 -15.95
C ILE A 334 -17.82 1.66 -16.18
N ASP A 335 -18.41 2.81 -16.55
CA ASP A 335 -17.66 4.06 -16.72
C ASP A 335 -16.98 4.48 -15.42
N SER A 336 -17.70 4.42 -14.30
CA SER A 336 -17.17 4.78 -12.99
C SER A 336 -16.00 3.88 -12.57
N ALA A 337 -16.04 2.61 -12.96
CA ALA A 337 -14.98 1.65 -12.69
C ALA A 337 -13.74 1.91 -13.58
N LEU A 338 -13.93 2.28 -14.85
CA LEU A 338 -12.84 2.46 -15.81
C LEU A 338 -12.18 3.83 -15.75
N THR A 339 -12.94 4.86 -15.37
CA THR A 339 -12.47 6.24 -15.33
C THR A 339 -11.18 6.39 -14.50
N PRO A 340 -11.04 5.80 -13.29
CA PRO A 340 -9.80 5.80 -12.55
C PRO A 340 -8.61 5.21 -13.34
N TRP A 341 -8.77 4.03 -13.93
CA TRP A 341 -7.68 3.36 -14.66
C TRP A 341 -7.22 4.15 -15.87
N VAL A 342 -8.18 4.70 -16.61
CA VAL A 342 -7.91 5.56 -17.76
C VAL A 342 -7.24 6.87 -17.34
N THR A 343 -7.72 7.49 -16.27
CA THR A 343 -7.12 8.70 -15.70
C THR A 343 -5.67 8.45 -15.32
N TYR A 344 -5.39 7.33 -14.66
CA TYR A 344 -4.03 6.91 -14.34
C TYR A 344 -3.18 6.75 -15.61
N GLY A 345 -3.68 6.05 -16.63
CA GLY A 345 -2.99 5.87 -17.91
C GLY A 345 -2.63 7.19 -18.59
N VAL A 346 -3.52 8.19 -18.56
CA VAL A 346 -3.23 9.53 -19.08
C VAL A 346 -2.13 10.23 -18.27
N ARG A 347 -2.18 10.15 -16.93
CA ARG A 347 -1.15 10.75 -16.06
C ARG A 347 0.21 10.09 -16.25
N PHE A 348 0.24 8.77 -16.36
CA PHE A 348 1.45 8.00 -16.63
C PHE A 348 2.10 8.45 -17.95
N ASN A 349 1.32 8.49 -19.04
CA ASN A 349 1.83 8.94 -20.35
C ASN A 349 2.34 10.39 -20.32
N LYS A 350 1.63 11.28 -19.61
CA LYS A 350 2.08 12.65 -19.40
C LYS A 350 3.42 12.72 -18.64
N LYS A 351 3.61 11.91 -17.59
CA LYS A 351 4.88 11.82 -16.83
C LYS A 351 6.05 11.40 -17.73
N HIS A 352 5.80 10.49 -18.67
CA HIS A 352 6.83 9.96 -19.58
C HIS A 352 6.94 10.69 -20.93
N GLY A 353 6.29 11.85 -21.10
CA GLY A 353 6.40 12.66 -22.32
C GLY A 353 5.74 12.04 -23.56
N VAL A 354 4.85 11.06 -23.37
CA VAL A 354 4.09 10.45 -24.47
C VAL A 354 2.81 11.27 -24.67
N HIS A 355 2.73 11.99 -25.80
CA HIS A 355 1.66 12.96 -26.07
C HIS A 355 0.28 12.36 -26.38
N ALA A 356 0.20 11.05 -26.62
CA ALA A 356 -1.04 10.29 -26.67
C ALA A 356 -1.05 9.27 -25.52
N PRO A 357 -2.20 8.90 -24.94
CA PRO A 357 -2.27 7.82 -23.97
C PRO A 357 -1.93 6.51 -24.67
N ASP A 358 -0.63 6.22 -24.75
CA ASP A 358 -0.13 5.00 -25.33
C ASP A 358 -0.21 3.90 -24.27
N LEU A 359 -1.43 3.42 -24.05
CA LEU A 359 -1.69 2.17 -23.34
C LEU A 359 -1.06 0.95 -24.05
N SER A 360 -0.33 1.13 -25.18
CA SER A 360 0.28 0.04 -25.95
C SER A 360 1.50 -0.60 -25.29
N VAL A 361 2.06 -0.03 -24.21
CA VAL A 361 3.20 -0.64 -23.51
C VAL A 361 2.84 -2.02 -22.95
N ASP A 362 1.55 -2.34 -22.81
CA ASP A 362 1.11 -3.73 -22.73
C ASP A 362 -0.28 -3.91 -23.38
N GLN A 363 -0.24 -4.04 -24.70
CA GLN A 363 -1.40 -4.37 -25.54
C GLN A 363 -2.22 -5.54 -24.97
N THR A 364 -1.61 -6.48 -24.25
CA THR A 364 -2.25 -7.72 -23.78
C THR A 364 -3.38 -7.47 -22.80
N LYS A 365 -3.21 -6.63 -21.77
CA LYS A 365 -4.28 -6.38 -20.79
C LYS A 365 -5.38 -5.46 -21.31
N PHE A 366 -5.00 -4.48 -22.13
CA PHE A 366 -5.99 -3.71 -22.88
C PHE A 366 -6.78 -4.63 -23.82
N TYR A 367 -6.10 -5.58 -24.48
CA TYR A 367 -6.77 -6.59 -25.28
C TYR A 367 -7.57 -7.57 -24.46
N ASP A 368 -7.17 -7.95 -23.25
CA ASP A 368 -7.96 -8.80 -22.38
C ASP A 368 -9.23 -8.06 -21.99
N PHE A 369 -9.14 -6.78 -21.66
CA PHE A 369 -10.29 -5.93 -21.38
C PHE A 369 -11.21 -5.72 -22.60
N VAL A 370 -10.65 -5.42 -23.77
CA VAL A 370 -11.41 -5.25 -25.02
C VAL A 370 -12.03 -6.58 -25.44
N SER A 371 -11.26 -7.67 -25.43
CA SER A 371 -11.74 -9.01 -25.76
C SER A 371 -12.78 -9.49 -24.75
N PHE A 372 -12.64 -9.10 -23.49
CA PHE A 372 -13.62 -9.31 -22.45
C PHE A 372 -14.92 -8.56 -22.75
N ILE A 373 -14.84 -7.25 -23.02
CA ILE A 373 -15.99 -6.42 -23.43
C ILE A 373 -16.69 -7.10 -24.62
N LEU A 374 -15.94 -7.47 -25.66
CA LEU A 374 -16.46 -8.15 -26.83
C LEU A 374 -17.05 -9.53 -26.51
N ARG A 375 -16.46 -10.30 -25.59
CA ARG A 375 -16.95 -11.62 -25.17
C ARG A 375 -18.25 -11.55 -24.37
N GLU A 376 -18.34 -10.67 -23.38
CA GLU A 376 -19.58 -10.48 -22.63
C GLU A 376 -20.66 -9.83 -23.47
N LEU A 377 -20.29 -8.92 -24.38
CA LEU A 377 -21.23 -8.31 -25.30
C LEU A 377 -21.69 -9.28 -26.38
N LYS A 378 -20.90 -10.30 -26.73
CA LYS A 378 -21.37 -11.45 -27.53
C LYS A 378 -22.42 -12.30 -26.79
N SER A 379 -22.44 -12.25 -25.46
CA SER A 379 -23.53 -12.85 -24.65
C SER A 379 -24.78 -11.96 -24.56
N CYS A 380 -24.65 -10.69 -24.94
CA CYS A 380 -25.78 -9.79 -25.17
C CYS A 380 -26.22 -10.01 -26.62
N ASN A 381 -27.39 -10.62 -26.83
CA ASN A 381 -27.83 -11.14 -28.14
C ASN A 381 -28.03 -10.07 -29.25
N GLU A 382 -27.67 -8.80 -29.04
CA GLU A 382 -27.93 -7.71 -29.99
C GLU A 382 -26.66 -6.87 -30.29
N PRO A 383 -26.10 -6.98 -31.51
CA PRO A 383 -24.98 -6.17 -31.97
C PRO A 383 -25.15 -4.64 -31.85
N GLN A 384 -26.39 -4.16 -31.83
CA GLN A 384 -26.72 -2.73 -31.66
C GLN A 384 -26.36 -2.20 -30.28
N ASP A 385 -26.54 -2.99 -29.22
CA ASP A 385 -26.23 -2.56 -27.84
C ASP A 385 -24.74 -2.27 -27.67
N LEU A 386 -23.88 -3.06 -28.33
CA LEU A 386 -22.44 -2.84 -28.33
C LEU A 386 -22.06 -1.53 -29.04
N VAL A 387 -22.68 -1.24 -30.18
CA VAL A 387 -22.46 0.01 -30.89
C VAL A 387 -22.93 1.20 -30.06
N ASP A 388 -24.12 1.12 -29.47
CA ASP A 388 -24.65 2.16 -28.59
C ASP A 388 -23.76 2.36 -27.35
N TYR A 389 -23.18 1.28 -26.81
CA TYR A 389 -22.25 1.33 -25.68
C TYR A 389 -20.92 2.01 -26.06
N VAL A 390 -20.39 1.76 -27.25
CA VAL A 390 -19.18 2.44 -27.72
C VAL A 390 -19.43 3.92 -28.02
N GLU A 391 -20.61 4.26 -28.55
CA GLU A 391 -21.01 5.67 -28.69
C GLU A 391 -21.20 6.35 -27.33
N HIS A 392 -21.69 5.62 -26.33
CA HIS A 392 -21.74 6.10 -24.95
C HIS A 392 -20.33 6.39 -24.40
N PHE A 393 -19.36 5.49 -24.58
CA PHE A 393 -17.95 5.78 -24.23
C PHE A 393 -17.40 7.01 -24.94
N ARG A 394 -17.79 7.24 -26.19
CA ARG A 394 -17.41 8.45 -26.94
C ARG A 394 -17.95 9.73 -26.29
N SER A 395 -19.12 9.66 -25.66
CA SER A 395 -19.72 10.79 -24.95
C SER A 395 -19.06 11.09 -23.59
N VAL A 396 -18.35 10.12 -23.00
CA VAL A 396 -17.60 10.29 -21.75
C VAL A 396 -16.20 10.81 -22.08
N LYS A 397 -15.92 12.07 -21.74
CA LYS A 397 -14.69 12.79 -22.11
C LYS A 397 -13.41 12.00 -21.81
N GLU A 398 -13.36 11.34 -20.66
CA GLU A 398 -12.22 10.56 -20.18
C GLU A 398 -12.03 9.27 -20.99
N LEU A 399 -13.11 8.68 -21.50
CA LEU A 399 -13.11 7.37 -22.18
C LEU A 399 -13.18 7.49 -23.71
N ALA A 400 -13.40 8.71 -24.24
CA ALA A 400 -13.64 8.93 -25.66
C ALA A 400 -12.54 8.40 -26.59
N PHE A 401 -11.28 8.39 -26.14
CA PHE A 401 -10.16 7.85 -26.93
C PHE A 401 -10.17 6.32 -27.05
N LEU A 402 -10.94 5.61 -26.20
CA LEU A 402 -11.10 4.16 -26.28
C LEU A 402 -12.09 3.74 -27.36
N ALA A 403 -13.07 4.60 -27.68
CA ALA A 403 -14.12 4.28 -28.65
C ALA A 403 -13.57 3.91 -30.04
N PRO A 404 -12.62 4.66 -30.64
CA PRO A 404 -11.97 4.25 -31.89
C PRO A 404 -11.29 2.88 -31.82
N LYS A 405 -10.60 2.58 -30.71
CA LYS A 405 -9.87 1.32 -30.51
C LYS A 405 -10.83 0.13 -30.38
N LEU A 406 -11.95 0.31 -29.67
CA LEU A 406 -13.01 -0.68 -29.54
C LEU A 406 -13.69 -0.96 -30.88
N GLN A 407 -14.07 0.10 -31.61
CA GLN A 407 -14.66 -0.02 -32.96
C GLN A 407 -13.73 -0.75 -33.93
N ARG A 408 -12.44 -0.42 -33.93
CA ARG A 408 -11.45 -1.13 -34.74
C ARG A 408 -11.42 -2.63 -34.43
N ARG A 409 -11.52 -2.99 -33.17
CA ARG A 409 -11.52 -4.38 -32.73
C ARG A 409 -12.82 -5.11 -33.08
N MET A 410 -13.96 -4.44 -32.98
CA MET A 410 -15.23 -4.96 -33.48
C MET A 410 -15.17 -5.27 -34.98
N LEU A 411 -14.60 -4.37 -35.78
CA LEU A 411 -14.41 -4.56 -37.23
C LEU A 411 -13.38 -5.65 -37.57
N LEU A 412 -12.42 -5.92 -36.67
CA LEU A 412 -11.45 -6.99 -36.82
C LEU A 412 -11.97 -8.37 -36.41
N ALA A 413 -13.04 -8.46 -35.61
CA ALA A 413 -13.50 -9.69 -35.01
C ALA A 413 -14.19 -10.69 -35.98
N GLU A 414 -14.02 -10.52 -37.30
CA GLU A 414 -14.64 -11.35 -38.36
C GLU A 414 -16.17 -11.50 -38.24
N HIS A 415 -16.82 -10.56 -37.57
CA HIS A 415 -18.25 -10.53 -37.33
C HIS A 415 -18.89 -9.45 -38.19
N ASN A 416 -19.29 -9.83 -39.41
CA ASN A 416 -19.87 -8.92 -40.43
C ASN A 416 -21.16 -8.20 -39.96
N GLU A 417 -21.77 -8.63 -38.87
CA GLU A 417 -22.99 -8.03 -38.31
C GLU A 417 -22.76 -6.67 -37.62
N TYR A 418 -21.56 -6.42 -37.09
CA TYR A 418 -21.26 -5.14 -36.41
C TYR A 418 -20.97 -4.01 -37.39
N GLU A 419 -20.42 -4.36 -38.56
CA GLU A 419 -19.99 -3.41 -39.56
C GLU A 419 -21.08 -2.41 -39.97
N PRO A 420 -22.27 -2.83 -40.48
CA PRO A 420 -23.31 -1.88 -40.87
C PRO A 420 -23.82 -1.03 -39.69
N LEU A 421 -23.79 -1.55 -38.47
CA LEU A 421 -24.23 -0.84 -37.27
C LEU A 421 -23.23 0.24 -36.85
N ILE A 422 -21.93 -0.06 -36.88
CA ILE A 422 -20.85 0.90 -36.62
C ILE A 422 -20.89 2.03 -37.64
N PHE A 423 -20.99 1.71 -38.94
CA PHE A 423 -21.05 2.73 -39.99
C PHE A 423 -22.30 3.62 -39.83
N ASN A 424 -23.45 3.05 -39.49
CA ASN A 424 -24.66 3.81 -39.22
C ASN A 424 -24.51 4.73 -37.99
N ALA A 425 -23.88 4.24 -36.92
CA ALA A 425 -23.59 5.05 -35.73
C ALA A 425 -22.63 6.20 -36.03
N TRP A 426 -21.54 5.95 -36.76
CA TRP A 426 -20.64 7.01 -37.21
C TRP A 426 -21.38 8.07 -38.04
N ALA A 427 -22.25 7.66 -38.96
CA ALA A 427 -23.00 8.56 -39.83
C ALA A 427 -24.04 9.39 -39.05
N LYS A 428 -24.66 8.82 -38.01
CA LYS A 428 -25.55 9.52 -37.08
C LYS A 428 -24.79 10.52 -36.21
N SER A 429 -23.63 10.12 -35.68
CA SER A 429 -22.78 10.92 -34.82
C SER A 429 -21.95 11.96 -35.58
N LYS A 430 -21.99 11.96 -36.93
CA LYS A 430 -21.22 12.85 -37.81
C LYS A 430 -19.73 12.83 -37.46
N LEU A 431 -19.18 11.63 -37.33
CA LEU A 431 -17.79 11.50 -36.92
C LEU A 431 -16.85 12.01 -38.02
N ASP A 432 -15.83 12.78 -37.64
CA ASP A 432 -14.79 13.23 -38.58
C ASP A 432 -14.19 12.00 -39.30
N PRO A 433 -14.12 11.99 -40.65
CA PRO A 433 -13.56 10.88 -41.41
C PRO A 433 -12.14 10.46 -40.99
N ARG A 434 -11.36 11.37 -40.41
CA ARG A 434 -10.03 11.07 -39.84
C ARG A 434 -10.12 10.11 -38.66
N ILE A 435 -11.07 10.34 -37.75
CA ILE A 435 -11.31 9.46 -36.59
C ILE A 435 -11.86 8.11 -37.06
N VAL A 436 -12.73 8.10 -38.07
CA VAL A 436 -13.23 6.86 -38.69
C VAL A 436 -12.06 6.06 -39.28
N TYR A 437 -11.18 6.71 -40.03
CA TYR A 437 -10.00 6.07 -40.60
C TYR A 437 -9.10 5.43 -39.54
N ASP A 438 -8.83 6.15 -38.44
CA ASP A 438 -8.05 5.61 -37.30
C ASP A 438 -8.73 4.41 -36.63
N SER A 439 -10.07 4.37 -36.66
CA SER A 439 -10.91 3.30 -36.15
C SER A 439 -11.06 2.14 -37.13
N MET A 440 -10.70 2.31 -38.40
CA MET A 440 -10.81 1.24 -39.37
C MET A 440 -9.55 0.38 -39.37
N PRO A 441 -9.68 -0.95 -39.41
CA PRO A 441 -8.55 -1.83 -39.64
C PRO A 441 -8.14 -1.83 -41.12
N VAL A 442 -7.85 -0.65 -41.67
CA VAL A 442 -7.10 -0.54 -42.91
C VAL A 442 -5.67 -0.93 -42.54
N ALA A 443 -5.10 -1.97 -43.16
CA ALA A 443 -3.68 -2.27 -42.97
C ALA A 443 -2.87 -1.03 -43.31
N SER A 444 -1.66 -0.88 -42.77
CA SER A 444 -0.77 0.15 -43.28
C SER A 444 -0.63 -0.10 -44.79
N ILE A 445 -1.09 0.83 -45.62
CA ILE A 445 -1.16 0.63 -47.07
C ILE A 445 0.25 0.38 -47.67
N SER A 446 1.31 0.63 -46.91
CA SER A 446 2.67 0.17 -47.19
C SER A 446 2.81 -1.34 -47.43
N THR A 447 1.90 -2.19 -46.94
CA THR A 447 1.93 -3.64 -47.16
C THR A 447 1.25 -4.07 -48.48
N LEU A 448 0.43 -3.19 -49.09
CA LEU A 448 -0.22 -3.43 -50.39
C LEU A 448 0.78 -3.53 -51.56
N GLY A 449 1.99 -2.99 -51.39
CA GLY A 449 3.06 -3.12 -52.39
C GLY A 449 3.66 -4.53 -52.52
N MET A 450 3.47 -5.41 -51.52
CA MET A 450 4.13 -6.73 -51.49
C MET A 450 3.19 -7.95 -51.61
N ILE A 451 1.88 -7.81 -51.43
CA ILE A 451 0.96 -8.96 -51.40
C ILE A 451 0.11 -8.97 -52.67
N VAL A 452 0.68 -9.53 -53.74
CA VAL A 452 -0.06 -9.82 -54.97
C VAL A 452 -0.87 -11.10 -54.75
N ALA A 453 -2.21 -10.95 -54.80
CA ALA A 453 -3.22 -11.94 -55.22
C ALA A 453 -4.29 -12.43 -54.21
N GLN A 454 -4.14 -12.31 -52.88
CA GLN A 454 -5.21 -12.78 -51.95
C GLN A 454 -5.57 -11.85 -50.77
N GLY A 455 -4.71 -10.89 -50.40
CA GLY A 455 -5.02 -9.91 -49.34
C GLY A 455 -5.77 -8.66 -49.81
N LEU A 456 -5.82 -8.41 -51.12
CA LEU A 456 -6.29 -7.14 -51.68
C LEU A 456 -7.80 -6.93 -51.55
N GLU A 457 -8.61 -7.99 -51.64
CA GLU A 457 -10.08 -7.81 -51.76
C GLU A 457 -10.68 -7.21 -50.50
N HIS A 458 -10.31 -7.73 -49.34
CA HIS A 458 -10.81 -7.26 -48.05
C HIS A 458 -10.31 -5.86 -47.66
N GLU A 459 -9.07 -5.52 -48.02
CA GLU A 459 -8.56 -4.15 -47.83
C GLU A 459 -9.22 -3.16 -48.78
N CYS A 460 -9.45 -3.56 -50.03
CA CYS A 460 -10.20 -2.77 -50.99
C CYS A 460 -11.63 -2.53 -50.51
N GLU A 461 -12.30 -3.55 -49.99
CA GLU A 461 -13.64 -3.43 -49.41
C GLU A 461 -13.67 -2.42 -48.26
N ARG A 462 -12.68 -2.43 -47.38
CA ARG A 462 -12.58 -1.47 -46.27
C ARG A 462 -12.34 -0.04 -46.76
N ILE A 463 -11.45 0.17 -47.72
CA ILE A 463 -11.25 1.51 -48.29
C ILE A 463 -12.52 1.96 -49.04
N GLU A 464 -13.21 1.06 -49.74
CA GLU A 464 -14.50 1.34 -50.36
C GLU A 464 -15.55 1.79 -49.33
N GLN A 465 -15.63 1.12 -48.19
CA GLN A 465 -16.54 1.50 -47.12
C GLN A 465 -16.18 2.85 -46.51
N LEU A 466 -14.90 3.13 -46.29
CA LEU A 466 -14.43 4.45 -45.87
C LEU A 466 -14.86 5.53 -46.87
N LEU A 467 -14.69 5.27 -48.17
CA LEU A 467 -15.08 6.22 -49.21
C LEU A 467 -16.60 6.44 -49.25
N ARG A 468 -17.40 5.39 -49.08
CA ARG A 468 -18.86 5.52 -48.93
C ARG A 468 -19.22 6.38 -47.73
N TYR A 469 -18.56 6.15 -46.58
CA TYR A 469 -18.76 6.96 -45.39
C TYR A 469 -18.39 8.44 -45.63
N VAL A 470 -17.22 8.69 -46.25
CA VAL A 470 -16.77 10.04 -46.61
C VAL A 470 -17.77 10.71 -47.53
N ASP A 471 -18.31 10.01 -48.51
CA ASP A 471 -19.26 10.56 -49.46
C ASP A 471 -20.60 10.90 -48.78
N ASP A 472 -21.06 10.06 -47.86
CA ASP A 472 -22.25 10.33 -47.04
C ASP A 472 -22.06 11.54 -46.12
N VAL A 473 -20.86 11.70 -45.53
CA VAL A 473 -20.50 12.88 -44.74
C VAL A 473 -20.31 14.11 -45.64
N ARG A 474 -19.76 13.96 -46.85
CA ARG A 474 -19.51 15.05 -47.81
C ARG A 474 -20.78 15.78 -48.22
N VAL A 475 -21.90 15.05 -48.30
CA VAL A 475 -23.23 15.66 -48.55
C VAL A 475 -23.62 16.64 -47.45
N ARG A 476 -23.04 16.53 -46.26
CA ARG A 476 -23.39 17.28 -45.05
C ARG A 476 -22.29 18.25 -44.59
N GLU A 477 -21.02 17.95 -44.86
CA GLU A 477 -19.83 18.70 -44.45
C GLU A 477 -18.81 18.74 -45.60
N SER A 478 -18.07 19.83 -45.78
CA SER A 478 -17.14 19.99 -46.91
C SER A 478 -15.83 19.19 -46.72
N PHE A 479 -15.87 17.86 -46.82
CA PHE A 479 -14.68 17.00 -46.81
C PHE A 479 -14.18 16.77 -48.24
N SER A 480 -13.17 17.52 -48.67
CA SER A 480 -12.69 17.52 -50.06
C SER A 480 -11.88 16.27 -50.43
N ASP A 481 -11.73 16.00 -51.73
CA ASP A 481 -10.91 14.86 -52.20
C ASP A 481 -9.44 15.02 -51.84
N LYS A 482 -8.95 16.25 -51.77
CA LYS A 482 -7.62 16.55 -51.24
C LYS A 482 -7.43 16.00 -49.81
N LEU A 483 -8.41 16.20 -48.93
CA LEU A 483 -8.37 15.70 -47.55
C LEU A 483 -8.45 14.18 -47.48
N VAL A 484 -9.16 13.53 -48.41
CA VAL A 484 -9.18 12.06 -48.54
C VAL A 484 -7.80 11.53 -48.89
N ILE A 485 -7.13 12.16 -49.87
CA ILE A 485 -5.78 11.77 -50.27
C ILE A 485 -4.78 11.98 -49.13
N GLU A 486 -4.80 13.15 -48.47
CA GLU A 486 -3.96 13.42 -47.31
C GLU A 486 -4.17 12.41 -46.18
N LEU A 487 -5.43 12.05 -45.91
CA LEU A 487 -5.78 11.05 -44.90
C LEU A 487 -5.22 9.68 -45.24
N LEU A 488 -5.45 9.19 -46.47
CA LEU A 488 -4.94 7.89 -46.91
C LEU A 488 -3.39 7.83 -46.89
N LEU A 489 -2.72 8.89 -47.35
CA LEU A 489 -1.26 8.99 -47.31
C LEU A 489 -0.71 9.05 -45.89
N SER A 490 -1.40 9.71 -44.95
CA SER A 490 -1.01 9.75 -43.53
C SER A 490 -1.00 8.36 -42.87
N GLY A 491 -1.84 7.43 -43.35
CA GLY A 491 -1.88 6.03 -42.91
C GLY A 491 -0.81 5.13 -43.53
N ARG A 492 0.31 5.71 -44.00
CA ARG A 492 1.45 5.00 -44.63
C ARG A 492 1.15 4.42 -46.01
N ALA A 493 0.18 4.98 -46.74
CA ALA A 493 0.02 4.67 -48.15
C ALA A 493 1.12 5.29 -48.99
N THR A 494 1.57 4.59 -50.04
CA THR A 494 2.34 5.22 -51.10
C THR A 494 1.38 5.74 -52.17
N VAL A 495 1.82 6.79 -52.86
CA VAL A 495 1.10 7.33 -54.03
C VAL A 495 0.82 6.23 -55.06
N ASP A 496 1.80 5.37 -55.33
CA ASP A 496 1.64 4.26 -56.26
C ASP A 496 0.59 3.24 -55.80
N ALA A 497 0.58 2.88 -54.51
CA ALA A 497 -0.42 1.98 -53.95
C ALA A 497 -1.84 2.56 -54.08
N LEU A 498 -2.02 3.85 -53.79
CA LEU A 498 -3.31 4.53 -54.00
C LEU A 498 -3.71 4.58 -55.47
N ARG A 499 -2.75 4.82 -56.37
CA ARG A 499 -3.01 4.82 -57.82
C ARG A 499 -3.46 3.45 -58.31
N HIS A 500 -2.83 2.37 -57.86
CA HIS A 500 -3.25 1.00 -58.17
C HIS A 500 -4.64 0.70 -57.61
N TYR A 501 -4.88 1.06 -56.35
CA TYR A 501 -6.17 0.87 -55.70
C TYR A 501 -7.30 1.62 -56.43
N PHE A 502 -7.13 2.91 -56.73
CA PHE A 502 -8.17 3.70 -57.40
C PHE A 502 -8.46 3.18 -58.81
N LYS A 503 -7.46 2.65 -59.54
CA LYS A 503 -7.70 1.98 -60.83
C LYS A 503 -8.58 0.74 -60.65
N ALA A 504 -8.26 -0.13 -59.69
CA ALA A 504 -9.06 -1.32 -59.38
C ALA A 504 -10.49 -0.96 -58.95
N LEU A 505 -10.66 0.14 -58.19
CA LEU A 505 -11.97 0.68 -57.82
C LEU A 505 -12.79 1.10 -59.06
N GLY A 506 -12.13 1.68 -60.06
CA GLY A 506 -12.74 2.02 -61.35
C GLY A 506 -13.21 0.79 -62.13
N GLU A 507 -12.41 -0.28 -62.12
CA GLU A 507 -12.73 -1.58 -62.75
C GLU A 507 -13.93 -2.25 -62.09
N ARG A 508 -14.13 -2.05 -60.78
CA ARG A 508 -15.29 -2.51 -59.99
C ARG A 508 -16.57 -1.67 -60.17
N GLY A 509 -16.61 -0.78 -61.17
CA GLY A 509 -17.80 -0.03 -61.54
C GLY A 509 -17.97 1.34 -60.86
N ARG A 510 -16.96 1.83 -60.12
CA ARG A 510 -16.95 3.17 -59.50
C ARG A 510 -16.09 4.16 -60.30
N LYS A 511 -16.26 4.18 -61.62
CA LYS A 511 -15.40 4.92 -62.57
C LYS A 511 -15.31 6.42 -62.28
N GLU A 512 -16.43 7.06 -61.97
CA GLU A 512 -16.48 8.51 -61.72
C GLU A 512 -15.72 8.89 -60.44
N ARG A 513 -16.00 8.21 -59.32
CA ARG A 513 -15.33 8.45 -58.04
C ARG A 513 -13.83 8.17 -58.12
N SER A 514 -13.46 7.07 -58.78
CA SER A 514 -12.07 6.71 -59.06
C SER A 514 -11.35 7.81 -59.85
N GLY A 515 -11.99 8.37 -60.89
CA GLY A 515 -11.45 9.48 -61.67
C GLY A 515 -11.15 10.72 -60.81
N LEU A 516 -12.11 11.13 -59.98
CA LEU A 516 -11.95 12.29 -59.07
C LEU A 516 -10.81 12.08 -58.06
N LEU A 517 -10.67 10.88 -57.51
CA LEU A 517 -9.60 10.56 -56.56
C LEU A 517 -8.23 10.48 -57.24
N LEU A 518 -8.15 9.94 -58.45
CA LEU A 518 -6.92 9.93 -59.25
C LEU A 518 -6.48 11.34 -59.64
N GLU A 519 -7.42 12.22 -60.00
CA GLU A 519 -7.15 13.63 -60.28
C GLU A 519 -6.66 14.36 -59.02
N ALA A 520 -7.33 14.15 -57.88
CA ALA A 520 -6.91 14.74 -56.61
C ALA A 520 -5.51 14.24 -56.17
N LEU A 521 -5.20 12.96 -56.39
CA LEU A 521 -3.88 12.38 -56.13
C LEU A 521 -2.81 13.00 -57.04
N HIS A 522 -3.10 13.15 -58.32
CA HIS A 522 -2.18 13.80 -59.28
C HIS A 522 -1.90 15.26 -58.89
N ASN A 523 -2.94 16.01 -58.51
CA ASN A 523 -2.79 17.38 -58.03
C ASN A 523 -1.99 17.43 -56.71
N HIS A 524 -2.15 16.45 -55.82
CA HIS A 524 -1.33 16.36 -54.61
C HIS A 524 0.16 16.13 -54.94
N GLU A 525 0.47 15.24 -55.89
CA GLU A 525 1.84 14.99 -56.37
C GLU A 525 2.47 16.24 -56.98
N GLN A 526 1.76 16.97 -57.85
CA GLN A 526 2.28 18.21 -58.46
C GLN A 526 2.62 19.28 -57.42
N ASN A 527 1.81 19.39 -56.36
CA ASN A 527 2.00 20.39 -55.31
C ASN A 527 3.10 20.01 -54.29
N HIS A 528 3.52 18.75 -54.24
CA HIS A 528 4.52 18.24 -53.27
C HIS A 528 5.77 17.65 -53.96
N ALA A 529 5.86 17.73 -55.28
CA ALA A 529 7.08 17.40 -55.99
C ALA A 529 8.20 18.33 -55.50
N PRO A 530 9.40 17.81 -55.19
CA PRO A 530 10.53 18.66 -54.85
C PRO A 530 10.74 19.63 -56.02
N SER A 531 10.73 20.95 -55.74
CA SER A 531 11.16 21.93 -56.72
C SER A 531 12.52 21.50 -57.26
N PRO A 532 12.71 21.50 -58.59
CA PRO A 532 13.92 20.99 -59.22
C PRO A 532 15.20 21.69 -58.75
#